data_AF-A0A252AHG3-F1
#
_entry.id   AF-A0A252AHG3-F1
#
_cell.length_a   1.000
_cell.length_b   1.000
_cell.length_c   1.000
_cell.angle_alpha   90.00
_cell.angle_beta   90.00
_cell.angle_gamma   90.00
#
_symmetry.space_group_name_H-M   'P 1'
#
loop_
_entity.id
_entity.type
_entity.pdbx_description
1 polymer ?
#
loop_
_entity_poly.entity_id
_entity_poly.type
_entity_poly.pdbx_seq_one_letter_code
_entity_poly.pdbx_strand_id
1 'polypeptide(L)'
;MSNTDNYSPASNVVVSGGDSFSNVSTVTGATVLSGGRFTNYAGGKVSNLVISSGGAFDNEDSTVTSAVLEKGGKFTFVGGTVTSLTVNDRMSVTGDGGSGKAYLVSAQINDGGFVVAYNGATVTQPTVSSNGSLELVSGSKLSGTMTLANGGSATLWSGAGGAVTMDGSTNTGLVITDLASGGTLTTTINGFNGTAAGNSDGIEIDGVKASDVTKVEYTDADNVKLTLKNGGIINMHIPGAEAAGYSLQTAKDGDLLFEVCFLAGSMIATPDADVAVET
;
A
#
# COMPACT_ATOMS: atom_id res chain seq x y z
N MET A 1 22.65 -28.26 -14.10
CA MET A 1 21.25 -27.89 -13.86
C MET A 1 20.54 -29.11 -13.36
N SER A 2 20.05 -29.10 -12.12
CA SER A 2 19.20 -30.16 -11.58
C SER A 2 17.76 -29.66 -11.48
N ASN A 3 16.78 -30.52 -11.73
CA ASN A 3 15.37 -30.22 -11.50
C ASN A 3 14.82 -31.24 -10.51
N THR A 4 14.19 -30.77 -9.44
CA THR A 4 13.56 -31.62 -8.43
C THR A 4 12.07 -31.33 -8.41
N ASP A 5 11.25 -32.35 -8.66
CA ASP A 5 9.81 -32.26 -8.53
C ASP A 5 9.37 -32.89 -7.19
N ASN A 6 8.72 -32.09 -6.35
CA ASN A 6 8.33 -32.47 -5.01
C ASN A 6 6.84 -32.79 -4.90
N TYR A 7 6.55 -34.08 -4.68
CA TYR A 7 5.21 -34.62 -4.51
C TYR A 7 4.90 -35.07 -3.07
N SER A 8 5.84 -34.91 -2.14
CA SER A 8 5.71 -35.32 -0.74
C SER A 8 6.17 -34.21 0.23
N PRO A 9 5.82 -34.29 1.52
CA PRO A 9 6.32 -33.31 2.48
C PRO A 9 7.85 -33.27 2.51
N ALA A 10 8.43 -32.07 2.52
CA ALA A 10 9.86 -31.83 2.62
C ALA A 10 10.16 -30.72 3.64
N SER A 11 11.40 -30.70 4.14
CA SER A 11 11.84 -29.71 5.12
C SER A 11 13.26 -29.26 4.85
N ASN A 12 13.57 -28.00 5.18
CA ASN A 12 14.91 -27.40 5.03
C ASN A 12 15.43 -27.52 3.59
N VAL A 13 14.56 -27.24 2.62
CA VAL A 13 14.91 -27.28 1.19
C VAL A 13 15.81 -26.09 0.88
N VAL A 14 16.98 -26.36 0.27
CA VAL A 14 17.87 -25.32 -0.24
C VAL A 14 17.94 -25.45 -1.75
N VAL A 15 17.59 -24.39 -2.47
CA VAL A 15 17.68 -24.33 -3.94
C VAL A 15 18.85 -23.44 -4.32
N SER A 16 19.89 -24.03 -4.91
CA SER A 16 21.16 -23.37 -5.17
C SER A 16 21.35 -23.00 -6.65
N GLY A 17 22.46 -22.34 -6.97
CA GLY A 17 22.73 -21.83 -8.32
C GLY A 17 22.64 -22.91 -9.41
N GLY A 18 21.71 -22.71 -10.35
CA GLY A 18 21.48 -23.64 -11.45
C GLY A 18 20.54 -24.80 -11.13
N ASP A 19 19.97 -24.85 -9.92
CA ASP A 19 18.94 -25.81 -9.53
C ASP A 19 17.53 -25.19 -9.65
N SER A 20 16.58 -26.06 -9.99
CA SER A 20 15.15 -25.77 -9.99
C SER A 20 14.42 -26.74 -9.05
N PHE A 21 13.44 -26.23 -8.31
CA PHE A 21 12.59 -27.00 -7.42
C PHE A 21 11.11 -26.69 -7.69
N SER A 22 10.36 -27.69 -8.13
CA SER A 22 8.92 -27.60 -8.40
C SER A 22 8.16 -28.25 -7.25
N ASN A 23 7.22 -27.53 -6.62
CA ASN A 23 6.48 -28.05 -5.48
C ASN A 23 4.97 -28.09 -5.73
N VAL A 24 4.35 -29.24 -5.44
CA VAL A 24 2.88 -29.39 -5.31
C VAL A 24 2.47 -29.93 -3.94
N SER A 25 3.43 -30.08 -3.01
CA SER A 25 3.23 -30.63 -1.67
C SER A 25 3.54 -29.60 -0.57
N THR A 26 3.78 -30.05 0.65
CA THR A 26 4.16 -29.18 1.77
C THR A 26 5.67 -29.07 1.91
N VAL A 27 6.20 -27.85 1.99
CA VAL A 27 7.59 -27.55 2.33
C VAL A 27 7.64 -26.66 3.56
N THR A 28 8.42 -27.08 4.56
CA THR A 28 8.66 -26.29 5.78
C THR A 28 10.13 -25.93 5.89
N GLY A 29 10.45 -24.65 5.84
CA GLY A 29 11.82 -24.16 5.73
C GLY A 29 12.31 -24.33 4.31
N ALA A 30 12.36 -23.24 3.56
CA ALA A 30 12.93 -23.19 2.22
C ALA A 30 13.86 -21.98 2.10
N THR A 31 15.02 -22.17 1.47
CA THR A 31 15.94 -21.08 1.15
C THR A 31 16.29 -21.15 -0.33
N VAL A 32 15.97 -20.08 -1.06
CA VAL A 32 16.33 -19.95 -2.47
C VAL A 32 17.53 -19.01 -2.57
N LEU A 33 18.69 -19.58 -2.92
CA LEU A 33 19.95 -18.87 -3.03
C LEU A 33 20.14 -18.29 -4.44
N SER A 34 21.21 -17.50 -4.60
CA SER A 34 21.58 -16.89 -5.88
C SER A 34 21.62 -17.91 -7.02
N GLY A 35 20.83 -17.65 -8.07
CA GLY A 35 20.71 -18.50 -9.26
C GLY A 35 19.84 -19.75 -9.08
N GLY A 36 19.27 -19.97 -7.90
CA GLY A 36 18.28 -21.01 -7.65
C GLY A 36 16.86 -20.54 -7.99
N ARG A 37 16.02 -21.47 -8.44
CA ARG A 37 14.61 -21.20 -8.78
C ARG A 37 13.67 -22.17 -8.08
N PHE A 38 12.74 -21.66 -7.30
CA PHE A 38 11.68 -22.45 -6.69
C PHE A 38 10.34 -22.03 -7.30
N THR A 39 9.58 -22.97 -7.84
CA THR A 39 8.18 -22.73 -8.24
C THR A 39 7.23 -23.54 -7.37
N ASN A 40 6.32 -22.85 -6.67
CA ASN A 40 5.27 -23.44 -5.86
C ASN A 40 3.96 -23.42 -6.64
N TYR A 41 3.54 -24.58 -7.13
CA TYR A 41 2.35 -24.74 -7.95
C TYR A 41 1.10 -25.01 -7.10
N ALA A 42 -0.07 -24.95 -7.75
CA ALA A 42 -1.38 -25.19 -7.14
C ALA A 42 -1.39 -26.43 -6.23
N GLY A 43 -1.96 -26.29 -5.03
CA GLY A 43 -1.94 -27.31 -3.97
C GLY A 43 -0.67 -27.31 -3.10
N GLY A 44 0.41 -26.71 -3.59
CA GLY A 44 1.65 -26.51 -2.86
C GLY A 44 1.50 -25.55 -1.68
N LYS A 45 2.16 -25.89 -0.57
CA LYS A 45 2.22 -25.07 0.65
C LYS A 45 3.66 -24.90 1.06
N VAL A 46 4.14 -23.66 1.14
CA VAL A 46 5.49 -23.35 1.62
C VAL A 46 5.39 -22.53 2.89
N SER A 47 6.18 -22.88 3.90
CA SER A 47 6.28 -22.07 5.12
C SER A 47 7.74 -21.79 5.49
N ASN A 48 7.99 -20.65 6.13
CA ASN A 48 9.33 -20.21 6.53
C ASN A 48 10.29 -20.14 5.32
N LEU A 49 9.84 -19.41 4.29
CA LEU A 49 10.60 -19.20 3.06
C LEU A 49 11.57 -18.02 3.20
N VAL A 50 12.80 -18.18 2.73
CA VAL A 50 13.76 -17.10 2.52
C VAL A 50 14.17 -17.08 1.05
N ILE A 51 14.00 -15.92 0.42
CA ILE A 51 14.44 -15.67 -0.95
C ILE A 51 15.62 -14.71 -0.86
N SER A 52 16.82 -15.26 -1.00
CA SER A 52 18.05 -14.48 -0.89
C SER A 52 18.36 -13.72 -2.18
N SER A 53 19.33 -12.80 -2.10
CA SER A 53 19.84 -12.07 -3.27
C SER A 53 20.16 -13.01 -4.44
N GLY A 54 19.58 -12.72 -5.60
CA GLY A 54 19.72 -13.51 -6.83
C GLY A 54 18.88 -14.79 -6.89
N GLY A 55 18.17 -15.15 -5.81
CA GLY A 55 17.23 -16.26 -5.78
C GLY A 55 15.86 -15.87 -6.37
N ALA A 56 15.18 -16.83 -6.98
CA ALA A 56 13.86 -16.61 -7.58
C ALA A 56 12.82 -17.59 -7.03
N PHE A 57 11.73 -17.05 -6.50
CA PHE A 57 10.56 -17.83 -6.08
C PHE A 57 9.33 -17.38 -6.86
N ASP A 58 8.59 -18.35 -7.41
CA ASP A 58 7.31 -18.12 -8.05
C ASP A 58 6.21 -18.87 -7.30
N ASN A 59 5.18 -18.15 -6.86
CA ASN A 59 3.96 -18.73 -6.30
C ASN A 59 2.86 -18.69 -7.35
N GLU A 60 2.38 -19.86 -7.76
CA GLU A 60 1.33 -20.03 -8.76
C GLU A 60 0.13 -20.75 -8.12
N ASP A 61 -0.95 -20.01 -7.84
CA ASP A 61 -2.21 -20.52 -7.28
C ASP A 61 -2.05 -21.35 -5.99
N SER A 62 -1.06 -20.99 -5.17
CA SER A 62 -0.61 -21.80 -4.04
C SER A 62 -0.45 -20.97 -2.76
N THR A 63 -0.11 -21.63 -1.65
CA THR A 63 -0.05 -20.98 -0.33
C THR A 63 1.38 -20.80 0.14
N VAL A 64 1.73 -19.59 0.59
CA VAL A 64 2.95 -19.31 1.34
C VAL A 64 2.61 -18.67 2.68
N THR A 65 3.24 -19.14 3.76
CA THR A 65 3.10 -18.54 5.09
C THR A 65 4.47 -18.23 5.69
N SER A 66 4.66 -17.01 6.19
CA SER A 66 5.93 -16.55 6.75
C SER A 66 7.07 -16.64 5.72
N ALA A 67 7.23 -15.58 4.95
CA ALA A 67 8.27 -15.47 3.94
C ALA A 67 9.09 -14.20 4.14
N VAL A 68 10.35 -14.24 3.71
CA VAL A 68 11.24 -13.09 3.65
C VAL A 68 11.78 -12.98 2.24
N LEU A 69 11.46 -11.87 1.57
CA LEU A 69 12.14 -11.43 0.36
C LEU A 69 13.29 -10.51 0.76
N GLU A 70 14.52 -10.98 0.62
CA GLU A 70 15.72 -10.19 0.88
C GLU A 70 16.02 -9.25 -0.31
N LYS A 71 16.81 -8.20 -0.06
CA LYS A 71 17.33 -7.31 -1.10
C LYS A 71 18.05 -8.13 -2.19
N GLY A 72 17.70 -7.90 -3.45
CA GLY A 72 18.21 -8.60 -4.63
C GLY A 72 17.47 -9.91 -4.95
N GLY A 73 16.53 -10.36 -4.12
CA GLY A 73 15.71 -11.55 -4.39
C GLY A 73 14.57 -11.23 -5.36
N LYS A 74 13.98 -12.27 -5.95
CA LYS A 74 12.79 -12.12 -6.80
C LYS A 74 11.65 -12.99 -6.28
N PHE A 75 10.51 -12.37 -6.02
CA PHE A 75 9.25 -13.07 -5.74
C PHE A 75 8.20 -12.67 -6.78
N THR A 76 7.76 -13.63 -7.60
CA THR A 76 6.55 -13.49 -8.43
C THR A 76 5.36 -14.16 -7.73
N PHE A 77 4.27 -13.44 -7.50
CA PHE A 77 3.05 -13.99 -6.89
C PHE A 77 1.87 -13.87 -7.84
N VAL A 78 1.38 -15.03 -8.30
CA VAL A 78 0.32 -15.16 -9.30
C VAL A 78 -0.75 -16.09 -8.75
N GLY A 79 -1.86 -15.50 -8.26
CA GLY A 79 -2.96 -16.24 -7.65
C GLY A 79 -2.60 -17.01 -6.36
N GLY A 80 -3.61 -17.37 -5.56
CA GLY A 80 -3.42 -18.04 -4.27
C GLY A 80 -3.24 -17.07 -3.10
N THR A 81 -2.59 -17.51 -2.02
CA THR A 81 -2.50 -16.75 -0.76
C THR A 81 -1.08 -16.71 -0.22
N VAL A 82 -0.58 -15.51 0.05
CA VAL A 82 0.68 -15.29 0.77
C VAL A 82 0.38 -14.53 2.05
N THR A 83 0.80 -15.06 3.20
CA THR A 83 0.54 -14.46 4.52
C THR A 83 1.85 -14.20 5.27
N SER A 84 1.93 -13.05 5.93
CA SER A 84 3.09 -12.64 6.75
C SER A 84 4.39 -12.58 5.95
N LEU A 85 4.36 -11.89 4.81
CA LEU A 85 5.54 -11.66 3.98
C LEU A 85 6.29 -10.40 4.46
N THR A 86 7.60 -10.52 4.66
CA THR A 86 8.49 -9.37 4.79
C THR A 86 9.11 -9.06 3.42
N VAL A 87 8.93 -7.83 2.95
CA VAL A 87 9.37 -7.35 1.63
C VAL A 87 10.48 -6.34 1.81
N ASN A 88 11.71 -6.72 1.44
CA ASN A 88 12.87 -5.81 1.45
C ASN A 88 13.35 -5.48 0.03
N ASP A 89 12.63 -5.93 -1.01
CA ASP A 89 12.92 -5.64 -2.42
C ASP A 89 11.63 -5.53 -3.25
N ARG A 90 11.75 -5.41 -4.56
CA ARG A 90 10.63 -5.33 -5.49
C ARG A 90 9.92 -6.68 -5.69
N MET A 91 8.60 -6.66 -5.59
CA MET A 91 7.70 -7.77 -5.84
C MET A 91 6.48 -7.34 -6.67
N SER A 92 5.98 -8.25 -7.51
CA SER A 92 4.70 -8.10 -8.20
C SER A 92 3.69 -9.13 -7.71
N VAL A 93 2.45 -8.67 -7.50
CA VAL A 93 1.29 -9.50 -7.12
C VAL A 93 0.23 -9.37 -8.21
N THR A 94 -0.13 -10.49 -8.84
CA THR A 94 -1.09 -10.53 -9.94
C THR A 94 -2.21 -11.50 -9.59
N GLY A 95 -3.46 -11.04 -9.73
CA GLY A 95 -4.64 -11.86 -9.44
C GLY A 95 -5.03 -12.86 -10.53
N ASP A 96 -4.36 -12.83 -11.68
CA ASP A 96 -4.64 -13.70 -12.84
C ASP A 96 -3.71 -14.92 -12.89
N GLY A 97 -3.71 -15.71 -11.80
CA GLY A 97 -3.25 -17.10 -11.82
C GLY A 97 -4.45 -17.97 -12.15
N GLY A 98 -4.29 -18.92 -13.07
CA GLY A 98 -5.40 -19.55 -13.80
C GLY A 98 -6.65 -19.93 -12.99
N SER A 99 -6.53 -20.26 -11.69
CA SER A 99 -7.64 -20.68 -10.82
C SER A 99 -8.10 -19.69 -9.73
N GLY A 100 -7.48 -18.53 -9.51
CA GLY A 100 -7.97 -17.63 -8.47
C GLY A 100 -7.27 -16.29 -8.27
N LYS A 101 -8.00 -15.41 -7.58
CA LYS A 101 -7.49 -14.11 -7.09
C LYS A 101 -6.25 -14.30 -6.21
N ALA A 102 -5.36 -13.32 -6.21
CA ALA A 102 -4.20 -13.29 -5.32
C ALA A 102 -4.54 -12.53 -4.03
N TYR A 103 -4.23 -13.13 -2.88
CA TYR A 103 -4.41 -12.53 -1.56
C TYR A 103 -3.06 -12.38 -0.85
N LEU A 104 -2.57 -11.15 -0.75
CA LEU A 104 -1.40 -10.81 0.06
C LEU A 104 -1.88 -10.31 1.42
N VAL A 105 -1.63 -11.06 2.49
CA VAL A 105 -2.18 -10.77 3.83
C VAL A 105 -1.06 -10.42 4.80
N SER A 106 -1.18 -9.27 5.47
CA SER A 106 -0.26 -8.80 6.50
C SER A 106 1.19 -8.69 6.02
N ALA A 107 1.38 -8.10 4.84
CA ALA A 107 2.73 -7.82 4.32
C ALA A 107 3.38 -6.67 5.08
N GLN A 108 4.66 -6.84 5.41
CA GLN A 108 5.53 -5.82 5.98
C GLN A 108 6.46 -5.31 4.87
N ILE A 109 6.20 -4.11 4.37
CA ILE A 109 6.97 -3.49 3.29
C ILE A 109 7.99 -2.55 3.92
N ASN A 110 9.24 -3.00 3.99
CA ASN A 110 10.33 -2.33 4.69
C ASN A 110 11.05 -1.32 3.79
N ASP A 111 12.11 -0.70 4.33
CA ASP A 111 13.03 0.18 3.58
C ASP A 111 13.55 -0.48 2.29
N GLY A 112 13.22 0.14 1.15
CA GLY A 112 13.55 -0.36 -0.19
C GLY A 112 12.64 -1.48 -0.69
N GLY A 113 11.70 -1.95 0.12
CA GLY A 113 10.65 -2.86 -0.30
C GLY A 113 9.63 -2.16 -1.20
N PHE A 114 9.23 -2.82 -2.28
CA PHE A 114 8.29 -2.26 -3.24
C PHE A 114 7.31 -3.33 -3.71
N VAL A 115 6.01 -3.13 -3.48
CA VAL A 115 4.96 -4.07 -3.92
C VAL A 115 4.06 -3.39 -4.93
N VAL A 116 3.85 -4.03 -6.09
CA VAL A 116 2.76 -3.66 -7.01
C VAL A 116 1.70 -4.74 -6.99
N ALA A 117 0.46 -4.36 -6.74
CA ALA A 117 -0.69 -5.23 -6.90
C ALA A 117 -1.45 -4.88 -8.17
N TYR A 118 -1.54 -5.85 -9.08
CA TYR A 118 -2.26 -5.75 -10.34
C TYR A 118 -3.72 -6.18 -10.23
N ASN A 119 -4.44 -6.12 -11.36
CA ASN A 119 -5.84 -6.51 -11.46
C ASN A 119 -6.11 -7.87 -10.78
N GLY A 120 -7.19 -7.94 -10.01
CA GLY A 120 -7.62 -9.14 -9.30
C GLY A 120 -6.85 -9.44 -8.01
N ALA A 121 -5.75 -8.74 -7.71
CA ALA A 121 -5.04 -8.88 -6.45
C ALA A 121 -5.77 -8.14 -5.31
N THR A 122 -5.76 -8.72 -4.12
CA THR A 122 -6.22 -8.09 -2.88
C THR A 122 -5.05 -8.08 -1.89
N VAL A 123 -4.69 -6.88 -1.42
CA VAL A 123 -3.70 -6.70 -0.36
C VAL A 123 -4.47 -6.38 0.93
N THR A 124 -4.29 -7.21 1.95
CA THR A 124 -5.03 -7.15 3.21
C THR A 124 -4.11 -6.70 4.34
N GLN A 125 -4.45 -5.58 4.98
CA GLN A 125 -3.72 -5.03 6.14
C GLN A 125 -2.19 -4.94 5.96
N PRO A 126 -1.69 -4.32 4.87
CA PRO A 126 -0.26 -4.11 4.72
C PRO A 126 0.25 -3.03 5.69
N THR A 127 1.51 -3.13 6.07
CA THR A 127 2.25 -2.06 6.73
C THR A 127 3.34 -1.58 5.79
N VAL A 128 3.34 -0.29 5.48
CA VAL A 128 4.35 0.37 4.65
C VAL A 128 5.23 1.20 5.56
N SER A 129 6.48 0.76 5.75
CA SER A 129 7.47 1.46 6.56
C SER A 129 8.05 2.67 5.83
N SER A 130 8.83 3.47 6.55
CA SER A 130 9.63 4.55 5.94
C SER A 130 10.50 4.00 4.79
N ASN A 131 10.50 4.68 3.65
CA ASN A 131 11.12 4.27 2.38
C ASN A 131 10.62 2.94 1.79
N GLY A 132 9.55 2.35 2.34
CA GLY A 132 8.79 1.29 1.70
C GLY A 132 7.74 1.86 0.75
N SER A 133 7.26 1.04 -0.19
CA SER A 133 6.29 1.49 -1.19
C SER A 133 5.27 0.44 -1.58
N LEU A 134 4.00 0.84 -1.66
CA LEU A 134 2.90 0.01 -2.17
C LEU A 134 2.17 0.73 -3.32
N GLU A 135 1.96 0.03 -4.42
CA GLU A 135 1.16 0.51 -5.55
C GLU A 135 -0.02 -0.45 -5.79
N LEU A 136 -1.24 0.08 -5.68
CA LEU A 136 -2.49 -0.62 -5.99
C LEU A 136 -3.08 -0.05 -7.29
N VAL A 137 -2.80 -0.70 -8.41
CA VAL A 137 -3.29 -0.24 -9.72
C VAL A 137 -4.77 -0.58 -9.93
N SER A 138 -5.36 -0.05 -11.00
CA SER A 138 -6.77 -0.28 -11.34
C SER A 138 -7.16 -1.76 -11.31
N GLY A 139 -8.22 -2.07 -10.56
CA GLY A 139 -8.75 -3.42 -10.38
C GLY A 139 -8.04 -4.28 -9.32
N SER A 140 -7.00 -3.77 -8.67
CA SER A 140 -6.53 -4.29 -7.38
C SER A 140 -7.38 -3.75 -6.23
N LYS A 141 -7.28 -4.38 -5.04
CA LYS A 141 -8.05 -4.00 -3.85
C LYS A 141 -7.20 -3.91 -2.60
N LEU A 142 -7.49 -2.92 -1.77
CA LEU A 142 -7.10 -2.88 -0.38
C LEU A 142 -8.24 -3.47 0.48
N SER A 143 -7.90 -4.39 1.39
CA SER A 143 -8.85 -4.92 2.38
C SER A 143 -8.35 -4.70 3.80
N GLY A 144 -9.26 -4.35 4.70
CA GLY A 144 -8.90 -3.90 6.04
C GLY A 144 -8.17 -2.55 6.03
N THR A 145 -7.29 -2.35 7.00
CA THR A 145 -6.58 -1.08 7.20
C THR A 145 -5.11 -1.23 6.92
N MET A 146 -4.58 -0.45 5.99
CA MET A 146 -3.15 -0.25 5.77
C MET A 146 -2.60 0.73 6.80
N THR A 147 -1.42 0.45 7.35
CA THR A 147 -0.64 1.46 8.09
C THR A 147 0.42 2.04 7.15
N LEU A 148 0.40 3.35 6.95
CA LEU A 148 1.41 4.07 6.18
C LEU A 148 2.26 4.90 7.15
N ALA A 149 3.50 4.47 7.37
CA ALA A 149 4.44 5.19 8.22
C ALA A 149 4.91 6.50 7.54
N ASN A 150 5.30 7.47 8.35
CA ASN A 150 5.93 8.68 7.83
C ASN A 150 7.20 8.36 7.00
N GLY A 151 7.27 8.94 5.79
CA GLY A 151 8.30 8.64 4.79
C GLY A 151 8.07 7.34 4.00
N GLY A 152 7.01 6.57 4.27
CA GLY A 152 6.55 5.50 3.38
C GLY A 152 5.76 6.08 2.21
N SER A 153 5.56 5.30 1.14
CA SER A 153 4.76 5.71 -0.02
C SER A 153 3.65 4.71 -0.34
N ALA A 154 2.46 5.21 -0.64
CA ALA A 154 1.37 4.40 -1.15
C ALA A 154 0.66 5.11 -2.32
N THR A 155 0.56 4.45 -3.46
CA THR A 155 -0.22 4.93 -4.62
C THR A 155 -1.45 4.05 -4.79
N LEU A 156 -2.64 4.62 -4.66
CA LEU A 156 -3.91 3.88 -4.70
C LEU A 156 -4.81 4.38 -5.82
N TRP A 157 -5.39 3.44 -6.56
CA TRP A 157 -6.54 3.70 -7.40
C TRP A 157 -7.74 4.18 -6.57
N SER A 158 -8.49 5.18 -7.06
CA SER A 158 -9.70 5.73 -6.40
C SER A 158 -10.70 4.66 -5.90
N GLY A 159 -10.83 3.58 -6.66
CA GLY A 159 -11.66 2.42 -6.37
C GLY A 159 -11.01 1.28 -5.55
N ALA A 160 -9.85 1.50 -4.92
CA ALA A 160 -9.11 0.44 -4.22
C ALA A 160 -9.85 -0.11 -2.97
N GLY A 161 -10.65 0.71 -2.28
CA GLY A 161 -11.39 0.35 -1.08
C GLY A 161 -10.54 0.36 0.20
N GLY A 162 -11.04 -0.27 1.26
CA GLY A 162 -10.33 -0.41 2.54
C GLY A 162 -10.13 0.91 3.28
N ALA A 163 -9.13 0.95 4.16
CA ALA A 163 -8.75 2.14 4.89
C ALA A 163 -7.23 2.30 4.95
N VAL A 164 -6.77 3.54 5.08
CA VAL A 164 -5.38 3.88 5.38
C VAL A 164 -5.35 4.57 6.74
N THR A 165 -4.42 4.20 7.60
CA THR A 165 -4.03 4.99 8.77
C THR A 165 -2.73 5.69 8.43
N MET A 166 -2.77 7.02 8.39
CA MET A 166 -1.59 7.88 8.31
C MET A 166 -0.90 7.85 9.67
N ASP A 167 0.27 7.21 9.77
CA ASP A 167 1.04 7.17 11.00
C ASP A 167 2.07 8.33 11.02
N GLY A 168 2.00 9.13 12.07
CA GLY A 168 2.69 10.41 12.19
C GLY A 168 1.76 11.62 12.01
N SER A 169 2.37 12.78 11.76
CA SER A 169 1.68 14.08 11.60
C SER A 169 2.25 14.93 10.45
N THR A 170 3.09 14.32 9.61
CA THR A 170 3.81 14.96 8.49
C THR A 170 3.88 14.03 7.28
N ASN A 171 2.97 13.05 7.22
CA ASN A 171 2.98 12.02 6.22
C ASN A 171 2.30 12.50 4.93
N THR A 172 3.11 12.74 3.91
CA THR A 172 2.65 13.15 2.57
C THR A 172 2.85 12.05 1.54
N GLY A 173 2.95 10.79 1.97
CA GLY A 173 3.32 9.66 1.12
C GLY A 173 2.15 9.00 0.37
N LEU A 174 0.92 9.43 0.64
CA LEU A 174 -0.30 8.87 0.03
C LEU A 174 -0.65 9.62 -1.25
N VAL A 175 -0.66 8.89 -2.37
CA VAL A 175 -1.06 9.37 -3.70
C VAL A 175 -2.32 8.65 -4.14
N ILE A 176 -3.30 9.38 -4.63
CA ILE A 176 -4.56 8.84 -5.15
C ILE A 176 -4.67 9.14 -6.64
N THR A 177 -4.85 8.10 -7.45
CA THR A 177 -5.05 8.21 -8.90
C THR A 177 -6.52 8.11 -9.29
N ASP A 178 -6.85 8.44 -10.54
CA ASP A 178 -8.19 8.30 -11.13
C ASP A 178 -9.26 9.22 -10.51
N LEU A 179 -8.87 10.46 -10.20
CA LEU A 179 -9.78 11.50 -9.70
C LEU A 179 -9.74 12.80 -10.51
N ALA A 180 -8.91 12.90 -11.56
CA ALA A 180 -8.75 14.12 -12.37
C ALA A 180 -10.06 14.59 -13.05
N SER A 181 -11.01 13.69 -13.29
CA SER A 181 -12.35 14.00 -13.83
C SER A 181 -13.44 14.05 -12.76
N GLY A 182 -13.08 14.01 -11.47
CA GLY A 182 -13.98 13.74 -10.37
C GLY A 182 -14.17 12.25 -10.09
N GLY A 183 -14.90 11.93 -9.03
CA GLY A 183 -15.15 10.58 -8.55
C GLY A 183 -15.33 10.53 -7.04
N THR A 184 -15.43 9.32 -6.49
CA THR A 184 -15.42 9.09 -5.06
C THR A 184 -14.25 8.17 -4.73
N LEU A 185 -13.36 8.64 -3.85
CA LEU A 185 -12.37 7.78 -3.24
C LEU A 185 -13.08 6.80 -2.30
N THR A 186 -12.91 5.51 -2.56
CA THR A 186 -13.55 4.43 -1.79
C THR A 186 -12.73 3.99 -0.58
N THR A 187 -11.55 4.58 -0.39
CA THR A 187 -10.66 4.34 0.75
C THR A 187 -10.89 5.38 1.83
N THR A 188 -11.10 4.94 3.07
CA THR A 188 -11.15 5.84 4.23
C THR A 188 -9.74 6.25 4.65
N ILE A 189 -9.50 7.52 4.91
CA ILE A 189 -8.19 8.02 5.34
C ILE A 189 -8.28 8.44 6.82
N ASN A 190 -7.74 7.60 7.69
CA ASN A 190 -7.73 7.77 9.14
C ASN A 190 -6.43 8.41 9.63
N GLY A 191 -6.49 9.04 10.80
CA GLY A 191 -5.31 9.61 11.46
C GLY A 191 -4.79 10.88 10.79
N PHE A 192 -5.51 11.43 9.82
CA PHE A 192 -5.12 12.63 9.07
C PHE A 192 -5.01 13.84 9.99
N ASN A 193 -3.80 14.22 10.37
CA ASN A 193 -3.52 15.28 11.34
C ASN A 193 -2.29 16.12 10.93
N GLY A 194 -2.00 17.20 11.65
CA GLY A 194 -0.87 18.07 11.31
C GLY A 194 -0.69 19.25 12.25
N THR A 195 0.39 20.01 12.03
CA THR A 195 0.73 21.17 12.88
C THR A 195 0.70 22.53 12.17
N ALA A 196 0.88 22.54 10.86
CA ALA A 196 0.72 23.71 10.01
C ALA A 196 0.71 23.25 8.56
N ALA A 197 0.23 24.09 7.64
CA ALA A 197 0.44 23.87 6.21
C ALA A 197 1.93 23.67 5.89
N GLY A 198 2.25 22.65 5.09
CA GLY A 198 3.62 22.20 4.80
C GLY A 198 4.31 21.45 5.95
N ASN A 199 3.63 21.26 7.09
CA ASN A 199 4.10 20.48 8.24
C ASN A 199 2.94 19.66 8.85
N SER A 200 2.33 18.86 7.97
CA SER A 200 1.09 18.14 8.20
C SER A 200 1.04 16.87 7.34
N ASP A 201 0.11 15.98 7.65
CA ASP A 201 -0.26 14.94 6.69
C ASP A 201 -0.83 15.55 5.41
N GLY A 202 -0.61 14.84 4.29
CA GLY A 202 -1.02 15.26 2.97
C GLY A 202 -1.47 14.08 2.11
N ILE A 203 -2.50 14.32 1.30
CA ILE A 203 -3.00 13.40 0.28
C ILE A 203 -2.75 14.06 -1.07
N GLU A 204 -1.90 13.45 -1.88
CA GLU A 204 -1.67 13.87 -3.25
C GLU A 204 -2.75 13.31 -4.17
N ILE A 205 -3.30 14.15 -5.06
CA ILE A 205 -4.30 13.74 -6.06
C ILE A 205 -3.69 13.86 -7.45
N ASP A 206 -3.28 12.73 -8.00
CA ASP A 206 -2.59 12.63 -9.29
C ASP A 206 -3.46 13.22 -10.42
N GLY A 207 -2.86 14.08 -11.22
CA GLY A 207 -3.48 14.76 -12.36
C GLY A 207 -4.46 15.88 -12.03
N VAL A 208 -4.57 16.31 -10.77
CA VAL A 208 -5.35 17.49 -10.36
C VAL A 208 -4.39 18.56 -9.88
N LYS A 209 -4.50 19.81 -10.32
CA LYS A 209 -3.71 20.92 -9.76
C LYS A 209 -4.50 21.64 -8.66
N ALA A 210 -3.81 22.27 -7.72
CA ALA A 210 -4.46 23.16 -6.75
C ALA A 210 -5.31 24.25 -7.43
N SER A 211 -4.86 24.78 -8.57
CA SER A 211 -5.61 25.75 -9.36
C SER A 211 -6.88 25.19 -10.02
N ASP A 212 -7.04 23.87 -10.10
CA ASP A 212 -8.21 23.24 -10.69
C ASP A 212 -9.36 23.15 -9.69
N VAL A 213 -9.08 23.25 -8.39
CA VAL A 213 -10.09 23.28 -7.33
C VAL A 213 -10.73 24.68 -7.26
N THR A 214 -12.05 24.72 -7.42
CA THR A 214 -12.85 25.96 -7.35
C THR A 214 -13.59 26.12 -6.04
N LYS A 215 -13.84 25.00 -5.34
CA LYS A 215 -14.55 24.99 -4.07
C LYS A 215 -14.15 23.76 -3.26
N VAL A 216 -13.98 23.94 -1.95
CA VAL A 216 -13.87 22.86 -0.97
C VAL A 216 -15.04 23.00 -0.01
N GLU A 217 -15.73 21.90 0.25
CA GLU A 217 -16.86 21.83 1.16
C GLU A 217 -16.70 20.60 2.07
N TYR A 218 -17.21 20.71 3.29
CA TYR A 218 -17.46 19.58 4.16
C TYR A 218 -18.95 19.24 4.06
N THR A 219 -19.30 18.00 3.69
CA THR A 219 -20.72 17.59 3.67
C THR A 219 -21.21 17.17 5.04
N ASP A 220 -20.27 16.77 5.91
CA ASP A 220 -20.37 16.56 7.35
C ASP A 220 -18.94 16.59 7.93
N ALA A 221 -18.79 16.28 9.22
CA ALA A 221 -17.51 16.34 9.93
C ALA A 221 -16.38 15.48 9.31
N ASP A 222 -16.73 14.43 8.55
CA ASP A 222 -15.82 13.39 8.10
C ASP A 222 -15.69 13.32 6.56
N ASN A 223 -16.41 14.15 5.82
CA ASN A 223 -16.51 14.03 4.36
C ASN A 223 -16.14 15.33 3.66
N VAL A 224 -15.11 15.25 2.82
CA VAL A 224 -14.56 16.36 2.03
C VAL A 224 -15.04 16.25 0.59
N LYS A 225 -15.48 17.38 0.04
CA LYS A 225 -15.91 17.53 -1.35
C LYS A 225 -15.13 18.62 -2.05
N LEU A 226 -14.42 18.27 -3.12
CA LEU A 226 -13.72 19.22 -4.00
C LEU A 226 -14.50 19.39 -5.29
N THR A 227 -14.82 20.63 -5.66
CA THR A 227 -15.41 20.96 -6.98
C THR A 227 -14.32 21.46 -7.91
N LEU A 228 -14.16 20.82 -9.06
CA LEU A 228 -13.13 21.13 -10.04
C LEU A 228 -13.64 22.09 -11.14
N LYS A 229 -12.73 22.82 -11.79
CA LYS A 229 -13.03 23.74 -12.91
C LYS A 229 -13.70 23.05 -14.09
N ASN A 230 -13.39 21.77 -14.32
CA ASN A 230 -14.01 20.95 -15.36
C ASN A 230 -15.43 20.48 -15.01
N GLY A 231 -15.96 20.86 -13.83
CA GLY A 231 -17.26 20.44 -13.31
C GLY A 231 -17.24 19.10 -12.57
N GLY A 232 -16.09 18.41 -12.54
CA GLY A 232 -15.90 17.19 -11.76
C GLY A 232 -15.99 17.45 -10.26
N ILE A 233 -16.47 16.46 -9.51
CA ILE A 233 -16.56 16.50 -8.06
C ILE A 233 -15.77 15.33 -7.51
N ILE A 234 -14.82 15.59 -6.62
CA ILE A 234 -14.08 14.58 -5.86
C ILE A 234 -14.69 14.49 -4.46
N ASN A 235 -15.10 13.29 -4.04
CA ASN A 235 -15.55 13.02 -2.68
C ASN A 235 -14.53 12.12 -1.96
N MET A 236 -14.16 12.48 -0.74
CA MET A 236 -13.24 11.73 0.11
C MET A 236 -13.82 11.58 1.51
N HIS A 237 -13.65 10.41 2.12
CA HIS A 237 -14.00 10.18 3.51
C HIS A 237 -12.74 10.21 4.38
N ILE A 238 -12.62 11.26 5.17
CA ILE A 238 -11.49 11.58 6.03
C ILE A 238 -12.07 11.95 7.40
N PRO A 239 -12.18 10.99 8.34
CA PRO A 239 -12.76 11.26 9.65
C PRO A 239 -12.09 12.44 10.37
N GLY A 240 -12.90 13.38 10.86
CA GLY A 240 -12.46 14.59 11.55
C GLY A 240 -11.93 15.71 10.64
N ALA A 241 -12.06 15.61 9.32
CA ALA A 241 -11.48 16.59 8.39
C ALA A 241 -12.06 18.00 8.52
N GLU A 242 -13.33 18.16 8.91
CA GLU A 242 -13.91 19.50 9.15
C GLU A 242 -13.19 20.21 10.30
N ALA A 243 -12.92 19.49 11.39
CA ALA A 243 -12.22 20.02 12.55
C ALA A 243 -10.73 20.28 12.27
N ALA A 244 -10.08 19.40 11.50
CA ALA A 244 -8.68 19.56 11.12
C ALA A 244 -8.44 20.73 10.13
N GLY A 245 -9.48 21.11 9.37
CA GLY A 245 -9.36 22.09 8.30
C GLY A 245 -8.50 21.57 7.13
N TYR A 246 -8.32 22.41 6.11
CA TYR A 246 -7.57 22.03 4.91
C TYR A 246 -6.72 23.17 4.35
N SER A 247 -5.64 22.79 3.68
CA SER A 247 -4.79 23.65 2.87
C SER A 247 -4.58 22.96 1.51
N LEU A 248 -4.62 23.74 0.43
CA LEU A 248 -4.33 23.22 -0.91
C LEU A 248 -2.91 23.66 -1.28
N GLN A 249 -1.98 22.72 -1.25
CA GLN A 249 -0.59 22.92 -1.63
C GLN A 249 -0.30 22.27 -3.00
N THR A 250 0.93 22.43 -3.45
CA THR A 250 1.44 21.82 -4.68
C THR A 250 2.49 20.78 -4.31
N ALA A 251 2.26 19.53 -4.72
CA ALA A 251 3.22 18.44 -4.60
C ALA A 251 4.45 18.69 -5.48
N LYS A 252 5.48 17.84 -5.34
CA LYS A 252 6.77 18.04 -6.02
C LYS A 252 6.68 17.98 -7.55
N ASP A 253 5.72 17.22 -8.07
CA ASP A 253 5.43 17.06 -9.49
C ASP A 253 4.42 18.09 -10.05
N GLY A 254 3.87 18.94 -9.18
CA GLY A 254 2.92 19.98 -9.56
C GLY A 254 1.46 19.63 -9.31
N ASP A 255 1.17 18.43 -8.81
CA ASP A 255 -0.19 18.00 -8.50
C ASP A 255 -0.68 18.57 -7.16
N LEU A 256 -1.97 18.41 -6.91
CA LEU A 256 -2.66 18.89 -5.74
C LEU A 256 -2.23 18.06 -4.54
N LEU A 257 -1.72 18.75 -3.53
CA LEU A 257 -1.51 18.18 -2.21
C LEU A 257 -2.57 18.76 -1.27
N PHE A 258 -3.54 17.92 -0.87
CA PHE A 258 -4.55 18.26 0.13
C PHE A 258 -3.98 17.99 1.52
N GLU A 259 -3.70 19.04 2.28
CA GLU A 259 -3.06 18.96 3.59
C GLU A 259 -4.00 19.42 4.72
N VAL A 260 -3.68 19.01 5.95
CA VAL A 260 -4.26 19.64 7.14
C VAL A 260 -3.78 21.09 7.26
N CYS A 261 -4.67 21.99 7.70
CA CYS A 261 -4.35 23.42 7.83
C CYS A 261 -4.36 23.92 9.27
N PHE A 262 -5.21 23.37 10.14
CA PHE A 262 -5.39 23.85 11.50
C PHE A 262 -5.02 22.80 12.54
N LEU A 263 -4.27 23.27 13.55
CA LEU A 263 -3.88 22.54 14.73
C LEU A 263 -5.04 22.42 15.70
N ALA A 264 -5.26 21.21 16.23
CA ALA A 264 -5.77 21.05 17.58
C ALA A 264 -4.93 21.90 18.55
N GLY A 265 -5.56 22.75 19.35
CA GLY A 265 -4.92 23.65 20.30
C GLY A 265 -4.50 25.02 19.74
N SER A 266 -4.92 25.37 18.51
CA SER A 266 -4.77 26.74 18.02
C SER A 266 -5.57 27.69 18.90
N MET A 267 -4.96 28.77 19.39
CA MET A 267 -5.63 29.76 20.24
C MET A 267 -5.72 31.12 19.54
N ILE A 268 -6.87 31.77 19.64
CA ILE A 268 -7.06 33.19 19.36
C ILE A 268 -6.94 33.95 20.68
N ALA A 269 -5.95 34.84 20.76
CA ALA A 269 -5.84 35.78 21.87
C ALA A 269 -7.00 36.79 21.80
N THR A 270 -7.88 36.75 22.80
CA THR A 270 -8.90 37.78 23.02
C THR A 270 -8.45 38.73 24.13
N PRO A 271 -9.10 39.90 24.31
CA PRO A 271 -8.79 40.79 25.44
C PRO A 271 -8.93 40.12 26.82
N ASP A 272 -9.74 39.05 26.92
CA ASP A 272 -10.06 38.39 28.18
C ASP A 272 -9.24 37.12 28.44
N ALA A 273 -8.93 36.34 27.40
CA ALA A 273 -8.09 35.14 27.46
C ALA A 273 -7.74 34.61 26.06
N ASP A 274 -6.80 33.68 26.00
CA ASP A 274 -6.63 32.80 24.85
C ASP A 274 -7.85 31.87 24.73
N VAL A 275 -8.47 31.83 23.56
CA VAL A 275 -9.64 31.00 23.24
C VAL A 275 -9.26 30.01 22.15
N ALA A 276 -9.57 28.72 22.32
CA ALA A 276 -9.31 27.72 21.29
C ALA A 276 -10.12 28.01 20.02
N VAL A 277 -9.50 27.82 18.86
CA VAL A 277 -10.13 27.97 17.53
C VAL A 277 -11.14 26.85 17.28
N GLU A 278 -10.86 25.65 17.78
CA GLU A 278 -11.81 24.54 17.78
C GLU A 278 -12.90 24.73 18.86
N THR A 279 -14.15 24.37 18.53
CA THR A 279 -15.33 24.47 19.40
C THR A 279 -15.87 23.11 19.83
#